data_AF-A0A9P4UD06-F1
#
_entry.id   AF-A0A9P4UD06-F1
#
_cell.length_a   1.000
_cell.length_b   1.000
_cell.length_c   1.000
_cell.angle_alpha   90.00
_cell.angle_beta   90.00
_cell.angle_gamma   90.00
#
_symmetry.space_group_name_H-M   'P 1'
#
loop_
_entity.id
_entity.type
_entity.pdbx_description
1 polymer ?
#
loop_
_entity_poly.entity_id
_entity_poly.type
_entity_poly.pdbx_seq_one_letter_code
_entity_poly.pdbx_strand_id
1 'polypeptide(L)'
;MPEPSGPTKAAVPQYIRDHAPIVHLFSSDAYRPASPAATLTNTHPQIARQDVSVPASPLTLNNLDQLNTVGAKDGQDVYLASTADVTTHPAWLNGIQTDADGGTGDEKTSAVIVVDKGNGVVDAFYMYFWAFNWGGVVLGNQLGDHVGDWEHNLVRFEHGVPTAVWFAQHANGEAFAFKTVLKDAAGKRPRVYAANGSHALYPTPGTHDHTLPNLNLPTPLLLVDETDAGLLYDPLRSAYFYTYTPSSATFTPISPTPDAPTAWLYYKGHWGDEEYPANDKRQKDLLGNKKFVGGPTGPADKQLDRKQVWPENQWSRGQKIRKNLGAGWTVKEWVGKLKCFKRKKGVRDVKRVKVSGEVVG
;
A
#
# COMPACT_ATOMS: atom_id res chain seq x y z
N MET A 1 10.37 33.35 34.71
CA MET A 1 9.41 32.24 34.90
C MET A 1 9.37 31.48 33.59
N PRO A 2 9.59 30.15 33.55
CA PRO A 2 9.35 29.40 32.34
C PRO A 2 7.85 29.40 32.04
N GLU A 3 7.47 29.62 30.79
CA GLU A 3 6.07 29.56 30.38
C GLU A 3 5.49 28.16 30.69
N PRO A 4 4.22 28.06 31.09
CA PRO A 4 3.57 26.76 31.26
C PRO A 4 3.58 26.06 29.90
N SER A 5 4.20 24.87 29.85
CA SER A 5 4.10 23.98 28.70
C SER A 5 2.62 23.78 28.39
N GLY A 6 2.18 24.21 27.21
CA GLY A 6 0.84 23.91 26.71
C GLY A 6 0.57 22.40 26.79
N PRO A 7 -0.70 21.97 26.75
CA PRO A 7 -1.04 20.55 26.86
C PRO A 7 -0.23 19.74 25.85
N THR A 8 0.61 18.83 26.36
CA THR A 8 1.39 17.91 25.52
C THR A 8 0.42 17.13 24.64
N LYS A 9 0.46 17.37 23.33
CA LYS A 9 -0.33 16.62 22.34
C LYS A 9 -0.03 15.13 22.52
N ALA A 10 -1.08 14.31 22.45
CA ALA A 10 -0.98 12.86 22.62
C ALA A 10 0.11 12.27 21.71
N ALA A 11 0.77 11.21 22.17
CA ALA A 11 1.83 10.55 21.43
C ALA A 11 1.36 9.16 20.99
N VAL A 12 1.85 8.71 19.83
CA VAL A 12 1.61 7.33 19.36
C VAL A 12 2.13 6.35 20.42
N PRO A 13 1.28 5.44 20.94
CA PRO A 13 1.69 4.44 21.92
C PRO A 13 2.91 3.62 21.49
N GLN A 14 3.79 3.32 22.45
CA GLN A 14 5.04 2.62 22.15
C GLN A 14 4.81 1.22 21.55
N TYR A 15 3.80 0.48 22.02
CA TYR A 15 3.49 -0.86 21.51
C TYR A 15 3.09 -0.84 20.03
N ILE A 16 2.54 0.27 19.52
CA ILE A 16 2.25 0.43 18.08
C ILE A 16 3.57 0.53 17.32
N ARG A 17 4.50 1.37 17.78
CA ARG A 17 5.82 1.53 17.16
C ARG A 17 6.63 0.24 17.18
N ASP A 18 6.64 -0.45 18.31
CA ASP A 18 7.37 -1.71 18.51
C ASP A 18 6.93 -2.83 17.56
N HIS A 19 5.68 -2.79 17.09
CA HIS A 19 5.08 -3.82 16.24
C HIS A 19 4.69 -3.29 14.85
N ALA A 20 5.18 -2.11 14.48
CA ALA A 20 4.97 -1.54 13.15
C ALA A 20 5.58 -2.46 12.09
N PRO A 21 4.93 -2.64 10.93
CA PRO A 21 5.52 -3.40 9.83
C PRO A 21 6.85 -2.82 9.36
N ILE A 22 7.71 -3.69 8.84
CA ILE A 22 8.91 -3.36 8.06
C ILE A 22 8.67 -3.88 6.64
N VAL A 23 8.74 -2.99 5.67
CA VAL A 23 8.46 -3.33 4.27
C VAL A 23 9.77 -3.57 3.53
N HIS A 24 9.84 -4.63 2.76
CA HIS A 24 10.84 -4.86 1.73
C HIS A 24 10.25 -4.44 0.40
N LEU A 25 10.86 -3.44 -0.24
CA LEU A 25 10.52 -3.01 -1.58
C LEU A 25 11.12 -4.00 -2.58
N PHE A 26 10.37 -4.35 -3.62
CA PHE A 26 10.89 -5.23 -4.67
C PHE A 26 12.18 -4.64 -5.28
N SER A 27 13.20 -5.48 -5.41
CA SER A 27 14.57 -5.04 -5.72
C SER A 27 14.66 -4.27 -7.05
N SER A 28 13.90 -4.71 -8.05
CA SER A 28 13.92 -4.16 -9.41
C SER A 28 12.78 -3.18 -9.70
N ASP A 29 11.97 -2.84 -8.70
CA ASP A 29 10.88 -1.87 -8.89
C ASP A 29 11.46 -0.48 -9.13
N ALA A 30 11.00 0.17 -10.20
CA ALA A 30 11.39 1.55 -10.51
C ALA A 30 10.64 2.56 -9.64
N TYR A 31 9.47 2.17 -9.11
CA TYR A 31 8.57 3.03 -8.36
C TYR A 31 8.81 2.82 -6.86
N ARG A 32 9.25 3.89 -6.19
CA ARG A 32 9.57 3.90 -4.76
C ARG A 32 8.50 4.69 -3.99
N PRO A 33 8.44 4.57 -2.65
CA PRO A 33 7.53 5.38 -1.85
C PRO A 33 7.68 6.87 -2.17
N ALA A 34 6.57 7.57 -2.32
CA ALA A 34 6.51 8.94 -2.79
C ALA A 34 5.85 9.86 -1.76
N SER A 35 6.17 11.15 -1.83
CA SER A 35 5.55 12.15 -0.98
C SER A 35 4.21 12.59 -1.58
N PRO A 36 3.08 12.47 -0.86
CA PRO A 36 1.79 12.94 -1.37
C PRO A 36 1.81 14.47 -1.54
N ALA A 37 2.56 15.20 -0.69
CA ALA A 37 2.74 16.64 -0.85
C ALA A 37 3.50 16.99 -2.14
N ALA A 38 4.62 16.30 -2.43
CA ALA A 38 5.37 16.51 -3.66
C ALA A 38 4.60 16.03 -4.91
N THR A 39 3.79 14.99 -4.77
CA THR A 39 2.92 14.50 -5.85
C THR A 39 1.87 15.53 -6.21
N LEU A 40 1.25 16.20 -5.23
CA LEU A 40 0.26 17.26 -5.48
C LEU A 40 0.79 18.39 -6.37
N THR A 41 2.08 18.74 -6.27
CA THR A 41 2.66 19.82 -7.10
C THR A 41 2.78 19.44 -8.58
N ASN A 42 2.60 18.16 -8.92
CA ASN A 42 2.61 17.61 -10.28
C ASN A 42 1.20 17.21 -10.75
N THR A 43 0.16 17.70 -10.06
CA THR A 43 -1.23 17.40 -10.39
C THR A 43 -2.09 18.66 -10.46
N HIS A 44 -3.23 18.53 -11.13
CA HIS A 44 -4.29 19.53 -11.17
C HIS A 44 -5.65 18.84 -11.12
N PRO A 45 -6.67 19.45 -10.49
CA PRO A 45 -7.96 18.81 -10.32
C PRO A 45 -8.77 18.86 -11.62
N GLN A 46 -9.39 17.73 -11.96
CA GLN A 46 -10.28 17.59 -13.10
C GLN A 46 -11.57 16.88 -12.73
N ILE A 47 -12.66 17.22 -13.44
CA ILE A 47 -13.89 16.42 -13.50
C ILE A 47 -14.16 16.10 -14.97
N ALA A 48 -14.43 14.83 -15.29
CA ALA A 48 -14.64 14.39 -16.67
C ALA A 48 -13.50 14.81 -17.62
N ARG A 49 -12.25 14.76 -17.13
CA ARG A 49 -11.01 15.23 -17.78
C ARG A 49 -11.01 16.71 -18.19
N GLN A 50 -11.79 17.56 -17.53
CA GLN A 50 -11.76 19.01 -17.69
C GLN A 50 -11.30 19.66 -16.39
N ASP A 51 -10.39 20.63 -16.50
CA ASP A 51 -9.88 21.39 -15.38
C ASP A 51 -11.01 22.08 -14.62
N VAL A 52 -10.95 22.02 -13.29
CA VAL A 52 -11.90 22.70 -12.42
C VAL A 52 -11.23 23.83 -11.66
N SER A 53 -11.98 24.91 -11.45
CA SER A 53 -11.55 25.99 -10.58
C SER A 53 -11.42 25.50 -9.13
N VAL A 54 -10.30 25.85 -8.50
CA VAL A 54 -10.07 25.57 -7.08
C VAL A 54 -10.41 26.78 -6.23
N PRO A 55 -11.04 26.62 -5.05
CA PRO A 55 -11.33 27.74 -4.15
C PRO A 55 -10.08 28.52 -3.71
N ALA A 56 -8.99 27.82 -3.43
CA ALA A 56 -7.70 28.35 -2.98
C ALA A 56 -6.54 27.54 -3.58
N SER A 57 -5.63 28.26 -4.24
CA SER A 57 -4.42 27.72 -4.90
C SER A 57 -3.16 28.34 -4.26
N PRO A 58 -2.02 27.61 -4.17
CA PRO A 58 -1.83 26.22 -4.58
C PRO A 58 -2.55 25.21 -3.68
N LEU A 59 -2.90 24.05 -4.24
CA LEU A 59 -3.37 22.90 -3.47
C LEU A 59 -2.20 22.30 -2.69
N THR A 60 -2.44 22.00 -1.42
CA THR A 60 -1.50 21.41 -0.47
C THR A 60 -2.23 20.44 0.43
N LEU A 61 -1.48 19.66 1.22
CA LEU A 61 -2.11 18.77 2.19
C LEU A 61 -2.96 19.50 3.25
N ASN A 62 -2.76 20.82 3.44
CA ASN A 62 -3.50 21.66 4.40
C ASN A 62 -4.86 22.16 3.91
N ASN A 63 -5.14 22.07 2.61
CA ASN A 63 -6.36 22.62 2.03
C ASN A 63 -6.99 21.70 0.98
N LEU A 64 -6.54 20.46 0.81
CA LEU A 64 -7.01 19.58 -0.26
C LEU A 64 -8.51 19.22 -0.13
N ASP A 65 -9.04 19.16 1.09
CA ASP A 65 -10.46 18.90 1.37
C ASP A 65 -11.41 19.97 0.84
N GLN A 66 -10.92 21.16 0.50
CA GLN A 66 -11.72 22.18 -0.18
C GLN A 66 -12.34 21.65 -1.49
N LEU A 67 -11.68 20.68 -2.14
CA LEU A 67 -12.18 20.04 -3.35
C LEU A 67 -13.48 19.27 -3.12
N ASN A 68 -13.81 18.94 -1.87
CA ASN A 68 -15.10 18.35 -1.50
C ASN A 68 -16.30 19.29 -1.73
N THR A 69 -16.05 20.57 -2.05
CA THR A 69 -17.07 21.56 -2.43
C THR A 69 -17.14 21.81 -3.94
N VAL A 70 -16.32 21.12 -4.72
CA VAL A 70 -16.21 21.26 -6.18
C VAL A 70 -17.01 20.17 -6.87
N GLY A 71 -17.67 20.53 -7.98
CA GLY A 71 -18.50 19.59 -8.74
C GLY A 71 -19.86 19.30 -8.12
N ALA A 72 -20.65 18.48 -8.80
CA ALA A 72 -22.01 18.14 -8.36
C ALA A 72 -22.06 16.95 -7.38
N LYS A 73 -20.92 16.31 -7.09
CA LYS A 73 -20.82 15.11 -6.25
C LYS A 73 -19.96 15.31 -5.00
N ASP A 74 -19.93 16.53 -4.48
CA ASP A 74 -19.18 16.89 -3.27
C ASP A 74 -17.70 16.48 -3.37
N GLY A 75 -17.07 16.74 -4.52
CA GLY A 75 -15.67 16.42 -4.82
C GLY A 75 -15.35 14.94 -5.08
N GLN A 76 -16.31 14.02 -4.98
CA GLN A 76 -16.06 12.58 -5.16
C GLN A 76 -15.66 12.20 -6.59
N ASP A 77 -16.01 13.02 -7.59
CA ASP A 77 -15.63 12.84 -9.00
C ASP A 77 -14.49 13.77 -9.43
N VAL A 78 -13.80 14.40 -8.48
CA VAL A 78 -12.60 15.18 -8.75
C VAL A 78 -11.39 14.24 -8.77
N TYR A 79 -10.61 14.29 -9.84
CA TYR A 79 -9.37 13.54 -10.05
C TYR A 79 -8.17 14.49 -10.01
N LEU A 80 -7.13 14.13 -9.27
CA LEU A 80 -5.85 14.85 -9.25
C LEU A 80 -4.99 14.40 -10.44
N ALA A 81 -5.38 14.83 -11.64
CA ALA A 81 -4.75 14.44 -12.89
C ALA A 81 -3.31 14.93 -13.01
N SER A 82 -2.45 14.14 -13.62
CA SER A 82 -1.06 14.53 -13.86
C SER A 82 -0.95 15.75 -14.78
N THR A 83 -0.04 16.67 -14.46
CA THR A 83 0.35 17.77 -15.34
C THR A 83 1.24 17.35 -16.52
N ALA A 84 1.64 16.08 -16.60
CA ALA A 84 2.52 15.54 -17.63
C ALA A 84 1.95 14.25 -18.23
N ASP A 85 2.34 13.92 -19.45
CA ASP A 85 2.03 12.61 -20.03
C ASP A 85 2.82 11.52 -19.29
N VAL A 86 2.10 10.70 -18.51
CA VAL A 86 2.70 9.63 -17.69
C VAL A 86 3.46 8.59 -18.53
N THR A 87 3.15 8.47 -19.83
CA THR A 87 3.88 7.57 -20.74
C THR A 87 5.27 8.08 -21.12
N THR A 88 5.58 9.34 -20.79
CA THR A 88 6.94 9.89 -20.92
C THR A 88 7.82 9.61 -19.70
N HIS A 89 7.29 8.89 -18.70
CA HIS A 89 7.97 8.52 -17.47
C HIS A 89 8.57 9.73 -16.72
N PRO A 90 7.76 10.75 -16.37
CA PRO A 90 8.27 11.90 -15.64
C PRO A 90 8.85 11.47 -14.29
N ALA A 91 10.02 12.04 -13.93
CA ALA A 91 10.85 11.54 -12.85
C ALA A 91 10.16 11.50 -11.47
N TRP A 92 9.18 12.38 -11.22
CA TRP A 92 8.46 12.44 -9.96
C TRP A 92 7.61 11.17 -9.70
N LEU A 93 7.25 10.40 -10.74
CA LEU A 93 6.55 9.13 -10.60
C LEU A 93 7.41 8.05 -9.90
N ASN A 94 8.74 8.15 -10.00
CA ASN A 94 9.65 7.15 -9.44
C ASN A 94 9.74 7.21 -7.90
N GLY A 95 9.19 8.26 -7.28
CA GLY A 95 9.24 8.43 -5.82
C GLY A 95 10.66 8.65 -5.29
N ILE A 96 10.88 8.23 -4.03
CA ILE A 96 12.08 8.53 -3.27
C ILE A 96 12.76 7.22 -2.86
N GLN A 97 14.02 7.07 -3.24
CA GLN A 97 14.81 5.93 -2.78
C GLN A 97 15.04 6.01 -1.27
N THR A 98 14.88 4.88 -0.59
CA THR A 98 15.07 4.83 0.86
C THR A 98 16.53 4.97 1.27
N ASP A 99 16.76 5.58 2.43
CA ASP A 99 18.06 5.66 3.08
C ASP A 99 18.48 4.32 3.72
N ALA A 100 19.69 4.28 4.30
CA ALA A 100 20.24 3.06 4.90
C ALA A 100 19.39 2.50 6.06
N ASP A 101 18.57 3.33 6.69
CA ASP A 101 17.70 2.93 7.78
C ASP A 101 16.24 2.69 7.31
N GLY A 102 15.99 2.79 6.00
CA GLY A 102 14.68 2.61 5.39
C GLY A 102 13.76 3.84 5.43
N GLY A 103 14.27 5.02 5.79
CA GLY A 103 13.52 6.28 5.73
C GLY A 103 13.59 6.96 4.35
N THR A 104 12.90 8.09 4.21
CA THR A 104 12.92 8.95 3.01
C THR A 104 13.42 10.36 3.33
N GLY A 105 14.31 10.48 4.31
CA GLY A 105 14.78 11.77 4.82
C GLY A 105 13.65 12.59 5.43
N ASP A 106 13.55 13.86 5.04
CA ASP A 106 12.54 14.79 5.57
C ASP A 106 11.15 14.57 4.94
N GLU A 107 11.09 14.00 3.75
CA GLU A 107 9.85 13.75 3.01
C GLU A 107 8.98 12.70 3.70
N LYS A 108 7.68 12.98 3.77
CA LYS A 108 6.70 12.06 4.34
C LYS A 108 6.07 11.24 3.24
N THR A 109 6.23 9.92 3.30
CA THR A 109 5.77 8.95 2.28
C THR A 109 4.79 7.93 2.85
N SER A 110 4.50 8.04 4.14
CA SER A 110 3.56 7.19 4.86
C SER A 110 2.69 8.00 5.81
N ALA A 111 1.64 7.35 6.31
CA ALA A 111 0.89 7.82 7.46
C ALA A 111 0.59 6.67 8.42
N VAL A 112 0.68 6.92 9.72
CA VAL A 112 0.23 6.01 10.77
C VAL A 112 -1.04 6.57 11.38
N ILE A 113 -2.13 5.82 11.25
CA ILE A 113 -3.46 6.22 11.76
C ILE A 113 -3.86 5.23 12.84
N VAL A 114 -4.00 5.73 14.07
CA VAL A 114 -4.39 4.94 15.24
C VAL A 114 -5.88 5.12 15.50
N VAL A 115 -6.60 4.00 15.61
CA VAL A 115 -8.04 3.97 15.87
C VAL A 115 -8.29 3.21 17.17
N ASP A 116 -8.68 3.93 18.21
CA ASP A 116 -9.17 3.31 19.45
C ASP A 116 -10.63 2.89 19.24
N LYS A 117 -10.88 1.58 19.33
CA LYS A 117 -12.20 0.97 19.15
C LYS A 117 -12.90 0.68 20.49
N GLY A 118 -12.29 1.09 21.60
CA GLY A 118 -12.75 0.83 22.96
C GLY A 118 -12.40 -0.57 23.46
N ASN A 119 -12.60 -0.80 24.76
CA ASN A 119 -12.36 -2.09 25.43
C ASN A 119 -10.95 -2.67 25.19
N GLY A 120 -9.95 -1.79 25.07
CA GLY A 120 -8.57 -2.17 24.81
C GLY A 120 -8.29 -2.63 23.37
N VAL A 121 -9.26 -2.56 22.46
CA VAL A 121 -9.06 -2.87 21.03
C VAL A 121 -8.58 -1.63 20.31
N VAL A 122 -7.40 -1.73 19.68
CA VAL A 122 -6.82 -0.63 18.89
C VAL A 122 -6.38 -1.18 17.54
N ASP A 123 -6.78 -0.50 16.46
CA ASP A 123 -6.25 -0.76 15.14
C ASP A 123 -5.25 0.33 14.76
N ALA A 124 -4.05 -0.07 14.31
CA ALA A 124 -3.08 0.84 13.74
C ALA A 124 -2.95 0.55 12.24
N PHE A 125 -3.28 1.54 11.42
CA PHE A 125 -3.08 1.49 9.98
C PHE A 125 -1.73 2.13 9.64
N TYR A 126 -0.96 1.45 8.80
CA TYR A 126 0.31 1.92 8.24
C TYR A 126 0.09 2.09 6.74
N MET A 127 -0.22 3.33 6.35
CA MET A 127 -0.49 3.71 4.98
C MET A 127 0.82 4.07 4.27
N TYR A 128 0.96 3.64 3.03
CA TYR A 128 2.14 3.86 2.19
C TYR A 128 1.67 4.49 0.88
N PHE A 129 2.39 5.50 0.39
CA PHE A 129 2.03 6.19 -0.85
C PHE A 129 3.06 5.95 -1.94
N TRP A 130 2.59 5.68 -3.16
CA TRP A 130 3.39 5.75 -4.38
C TRP A 130 2.78 6.77 -5.34
N ALA A 131 3.64 7.44 -6.11
CA ALA A 131 3.20 8.40 -7.10
C ALA A 131 2.64 7.72 -8.37
N PHE A 132 2.98 6.45 -8.59
CA PHE A 132 2.53 5.68 -9.73
C PHE A 132 2.48 4.21 -9.40
N ASN A 133 1.40 3.55 -9.80
CA ASN A 133 1.22 2.11 -9.80
C ASN A 133 1.41 1.57 -11.22
N TRP A 134 2.28 0.57 -11.36
CA TRP A 134 2.42 -0.22 -12.58
C TRP A 134 1.68 -1.53 -12.39
N GLY A 135 0.50 -1.67 -13.01
CA GLY A 135 -0.47 -2.71 -12.64
C GLY A 135 -0.16 -4.13 -13.13
N GLY A 136 1.02 -4.37 -13.68
CA GLY A 136 1.47 -5.70 -14.08
C GLY A 136 1.17 -6.06 -15.53
N VAL A 137 1.62 -7.26 -15.92
CA VAL A 137 1.40 -7.82 -17.26
C VAL A 137 0.45 -9.01 -17.19
N VAL A 138 -0.65 -8.93 -17.93
CA VAL A 138 -1.67 -9.98 -18.07
C VAL A 138 -1.73 -10.40 -19.54
N LEU A 139 -1.46 -11.68 -19.82
CA LEU A 139 -1.44 -12.22 -21.18
C LEU A 139 -0.61 -11.35 -22.15
N GLY A 140 0.55 -10.87 -21.70
CA GLY A 140 1.46 -10.03 -22.48
C GLY A 140 1.07 -8.56 -22.59
N ASN A 141 -0.02 -8.11 -21.95
CA ASN A 141 -0.45 -6.72 -21.94
C ASN A 141 -0.25 -6.11 -20.56
N GLN A 142 0.43 -4.96 -20.51
CA GLN A 142 0.51 -4.13 -19.30
C GLN A 142 -0.85 -3.48 -19.03
N LEU A 143 -1.42 -3.72 -17.84
CA LEU A 143 -2.76 -3.29 -17.45
C LEU A 143 -2.78 -2.70 -16.04
N GLY A 144 -3.76 -1.88 -15.69
CA GLY A 144 -3.98 -1.39 -14.33
C GLY A 144 -3.03 -0.28 -13.85
N ASP A 145 -2.38 0.42 -14.76
CA ASP A 145 -1.56 1.59 -14.44
C ASP A 145 -2.42 2.74 -13.91
N HIS A 146 -1.97 3.42 -12.86
CA HIS A 146 -2.58 4.67 -12.41
C HIS A 146 -1.58 5.56 -11.68
N VAL A 147 -1.77 6.88 -11.79
CA VAL A 147 -1.10 7.85 -10.93
C VAL A 147 -1.68 7.74 -9.53
N GLY A 148 -0.83 7.92 -8.53
CA GLY A 148 -1.19 7.83 -7.11
C GLY A 148 -1.55 6.40 -6.68
N ASP A 149 -1.05 5.97 -5.53
CA ASP A 149 -1.39 4.66 -5.00
C ASP A 149 -1.30 4.64 -3.48
N TRP A 150 -2.30 4.05 -2.83
CA TRP A 150 -2.40 3.94 -1.37
C TRP A 150 -2.56 2.48 -0.97
N GLU A 151 -1.45 1.88 -0.56
CA GLU A 151 -1.42 0.56 0.06
C GLU A 151 -1.29 0.66 1.58
N HIS A 152 -1.67 -0.41 2.29
CA HIS A 152 -1.58 -0.41 3.75
C HIS A 152 -1.49 -1.78 4.41
N ASN A 153 -0.83 -1.80 5.55
CA ASN A 153 -1.06 -2.83 6.56
C ASN A 153 -1.96 -2.29 7.68
N LEU A 154 -2.69 -3.19 8.33
CA LEU A 154 -3.33 -2.93 9.62
C LEU A 154 -2.76 -3.91 10.64
N VAL A 155 -2.37 -3.44 11.82
CA VAL A 155 -2.10 -4.29 12.99
C VAL A 155 -3.16 -4.04 14.05
N ARG A 156 -3.85 -5.12 14.46
CA ARG A 156 -4.84 -5.09 15.54
C ARG A 156 -4.18 -5.45 16.84
N PHE A 157 -4.48 -4.67 17.87
CA PHE A 157 -4.04 -4.87 19.24
C PHE A 157 -5.23 -5.09 20.16
N GLU A 158 -5.05 -5.95 21.15
CA GLU A 158 -5.97 -6.14 22.27
C GLU A 158 -5.17 -5.94 23.56
N HIS A 159 -5.55 -4.93 24.35
CA HIS A 159 -4.85 -4.53 25.56
C HIS A 159 -3.35 -4.29 25.34
N GLY A 160 -3.00 -3.69 24.19
CA GLY A 160 -1.62 -3.40 23.79
C GLY A 160 -0.84 -4.59 23.20
N VAL A 161 -1.45 -5.78 23.10
CA VAL A 161 -0.82 -6.98 22.53
C VAL A 161 -1.29 -7.16 21.09
N PRO A 162 -0.38 -7.29 20.10
CA PRO A 162 -0.79 -7.48 18.71
C PRO A 162 -1.37 -8.87 18.46
N THR A 163 -2.57 -8.94 17.89
CA THR A 163 -3.30 -10.20 17.67
C THR A 163 -3.39 -10.59 16.19
N ALA A 164 -3.49 -9.61 15.28
CA ALA A 164 -3.62 -9.86 13.84
C ALA A 164 -2.93 -8.80 13.00
N VAL A 165 -2.59 -9.17 11.76
CA VAL A 165 -2.07 -8.28 10.72
C VAL A 165 -2.87 -8.47 9.44
N TRP A 166 -3.26 -7.37 8.82
CA TRP A 166 -3.82 -7.29 7.47
C TRP A 166 -2.74 -6.88 6.47
N PHE A 167 -2.75 -7.53 5.32
CA PHE A 167 -1.92 -7.21 4.17
C PHE A 167 -2.85 -6.82 3.02
N ALA A 168 -2.90 -5.54 2.67
CA ALA A 168 -3.69 -5.07 1.53
C ALA A 168 -3.09 -5.59 0.22
N GLN A 169 -3.97 -6.08 -0.66
CA GLN A 169 -3.62 -6.59 -1.98
C GLN A 169 -4.71 -6.10 -2.93
N HIS A 170 -4.37 -5.08 -3.72
CA HIS A 170 -5.31 -4.44 -4.65
C HIS A 170 -6.60 -3.99 -3.93
N ALA A 171 -7.78 -4.42 -4.40
CA ALA A 171 -9.07 -4.09 -3.79
C ALA A 171 -9.42 -4.88 -2.50
N ASN A 172 -8.58 -5.84 -2.08
CA ASN A 172 -8.82 -6.66 -0.88
C ASN A 172 -7.50 -7.01 -0.16
N GLY A 173 -7.27 -8.27 0.20
CA GLY A 173 -6.07 -8.70 0.92
C GLY A 173 -6.25 -9.93 1.79
N GLU A 174 -5.24 -10.16 2.65
CA GLU A 174 -5.16 -11.31 3.53
C GLU A 174 -4.92 -10.95 4.99
N ALA A 175 -5.57 -11.69 5.89
CA ALA A 175 -5.43 -11.52 7.33
C ALA A 175 -4.68 -12.70 7.96
N PHE A 176 -3.71 -12.42 8.81
CA PHE A 176 -2.92 -13.43 9.53
C PHE A 176 -2.91 -13.14 11.03
N ALA A 177 -2.87 -14.20 11.84
CA ALA A 177 -2.59 -14.05 13.26
C ALA A 177 -1.17 -13.50 13.41
N PHE A 178 -0.97 -12.48 14.25
CA PHE A 178 0.29 -11.74 14.32
C PHE A 178 1.50 -12.65 14.56
N LYS A 179 1.36 -13.66 15.41
CA LYS A 179 2.39 -14.66 15.72
C LYS A 179 2.84 -15.53 14.52
N THR A 180 2.06 -15.56 13.44
CA THR A 180 2.27 -16.43 12.29
C THR A 180 3.25 -15.82 11.28
N VAL A 181 3.25 -14.50 11.15
CA VAL A 181 4.04 -13.82 10.11
C VAL A 181 5.50 -13.66 10.55
N LEU A 182 6.39 -13.65 9.56
CA LEU A 182 7.82 -13.46 9.79
C LEU A 182 8.08 -12.11 10.48
N LYS A 183 9.16 -12.06 11.27
CA LYS A 183 9.56 -10.88 12.04
C LYS A 183 10.94 -10.39 11.64
N ASP A 184 11.18 -9.10 11.82
CA ASP A 184 12.51 -8.49 11.72
C ASP A 184 13.54 -9.19 12.63
N ALA A 185 14.81 -8.77 12.55
CA ALA A 185 15.88 -9.40 13.32
C ALA A 185 15.67 -9.30 14.84
N ALA A 186 14.98 -8.25 15.31
CA ALA A 186 14.61 -8.08 16.71
C ALA A 186 13.42 -8.95 17.15
N GLY A 187 12.73 -9.62 16.21
CA GLY A 187 11.61 -10.52 16.49
C GLY A 187 10.30 -9.81 16.81
N LYS A 188 10.19 -8.49 16.58
CA LYS A 188 9.02 -7.68 16.99
C LYS A 188 8.16 -7.25 15.81
N ARG A 189 8.79 -6.78 14.73
CA ARG A 189 8.10 -6.09 13.63
C ARG A 189 7.77 -7.06 12.49
N PRO A 190 6.50 -7.15 12.02
CA PRO A 190 6.14 -7.96 10.87
C PRO A 190 6.98 -7.61 9.64
N ARG A 191 7.53 -8.61 8.95
CA ARG A 191 8.09 -8.40 7.60
C ARG A 191 6.96 -8.40 6.58
N VAL A 192 7.02 -7.44 5.69
CA VAL A 192 6.11 -7.24 4.58
C VAL A 192 6.95 -7.16 3.32
N TYR A 193 6.45 -7.69 2.22
CA TYR A 193 7.10 -7.61 0.92
C TYR A 193 6.12 -6.95 -0.05
N ALA A 194 6.50 -5.78 -0.57
CA ALA A 194 5.73 -5.05 -1.57
C ALA A 194 6.01 -5.62 -2.96
N ALA A 195 4.97 -5.82 -3.75
CA ALA A 195 5.06 -6.35 -5.09
C ALA A 195 5.64 -5.34 -6.08
N ASN A 196 6.26 -5.86 -7.14
CA ASN A 196 6.80 -5.07 -8.23
C ASN A 196 5.71 -4.26 -8.95
N GLY A 197 5.72 -2.95 -8.76
CA GLY A 197 4.86 -2.00 -9.46
C GLY A 197 3.41 -1.94 -8.98
N SER A 198 2.79 -3.06 -8.63
CA SER A 198 1.42 -3.10 -8.08
C SER A 198 1.37 -2.73 -6.60
N HIS A 199 2.52 -2.77 -5.93
CA HIS A 199 2.74 -2.50 -4.50
C HIS A 199 1.90 -3.30 -3.50
N ALA A 200 1.10 -4.25 -3.96
CA ALA A 200 0.35 -5.17 -3.13
C ALA A 200 1.29 -5.84 -2.11
N LEU A 201 0.79 -6.04 -0.90
CA LEU A 201 1.59 -6.38 0.26
C LEU A 201 1.44 -7.86 0.62
N TYR A 202 2.57 -8.51 0.88
CA TYR A 202 2.61 -9.95 1.15
C TYR A 202 3.39 -10.29 2.42
N PRO A 203 3.02 -11.36 3.14
CA PRO A 203 3.75 -11.83 4.33
C PRO A 203 5.01 -12.65 3.98
N THR A 204 5.22 -12.98 2.71
CA THR A 204 6.32 -13.82 2.21
C THR A 204 6.83 -13.33 0.86
N PRO A 205 8.13 -13.49 0.55
CA PRO A 205 8.66 -13.23 -0.78
C PRO A 205 8.22 -14.33 -1.76
N GLY A 206 8.30 -14.02 -3.06
CA GLY A 206 8.05 -14.95 -4.15
C GLY A 206 6.87 -14.54 -5.01
N THR A 207 6.30 -15.53 -5.67
CA THR A 207 5.22 -15.40 -6.65
C THR A 207 3.87 -15.61 -5.97
N HIS A 208 2.93 -14.69 -6.17
CA HIS A 208 1.57 -14.73 -5.61
C HIS A 208 0.55 -14.68 -6.74
N ASP A 209 -0.22 -15.76 -6.92
CA ASP A 209 -1.23 -15.91 -7.99
C ASP A 209 -2.62 -15.52 -7.48
N HIS A 210 -3.30 -14.64 -8.22
CA HIS A 210 -4.59 -14.06 -7.84
C HIS A 210 -5.79 -14.54 -8.66
N THR A 211 -5.60 -15.57 -9.49
CA THR A 211 -6.65 -16.13 -10.36
C THR A 211 -7.93 -16.50 -9.60
N LEU A 212 -7.85 -16.83 -8.30
CA LEU A 212 -9.00 -17.15 -7.45
C LEU A 212 -8.82 -16.59 -6.02
N PRO A 213 -9.76 -15.76 -5.51
CA PRO A 213 -9.72 -15.29 -4.12
C PRO A 213 -9.64 -16.49 -3.16
N ASN A 214 -8.57 -16.54 -2.36
CA ASN A 214 -8.26 -17.62 -1.41
C ASN A 214 -7.74 -18.95 -2.01
N LEU A 215 -7.26 -19.00 -3.26
CA LEU A 215 -6.66 -20.20 -3.85
C LEU A 215 -5.50 -19.87 -4.81
N ASN A 216 -4.29 -20.34 -4.50
CA ASN A 216 -3.14 -20.25 -5.41
C ASN A 216 -3.22 -21.38 -6.45
N LEU A 217 -3.27 -21.05 -7.75
CA LEU A 217 -3.24 -22.05 -8.83
C LEU A 217 -1.78 -22.44 -9.21
N PRO A 218 -1.58 -23.67 -9.73
CA PRO A 218 -0.25 -24.17 -10.12
C PRO A 218 0.27 -23.63 -11.47
N THR A 219 -0.46 -22.72 -12.15
CA THR A 219 -0.05 -22.11 -13.43
C THR A 219 -0.44 -20.63 -13.51
N PRO A 220 0.52 -19.73 -13.78
CA PRO A 220 0.31 -18.27 -13.76
C PRO A 220 -0.46 -17.82 -15.00
N LEU A 221 -1.79 -17.72 -14.90
CA LEU A 221 -2.65 -17.34 -16.03
C LEU A 221 -3.31 -15.97 -15.89
N LEU A 222 -3.51 -15.44 -14.68
CA LEU A 222 -4.16 -14.14 -14.44
C LEU A 222 -3.53 -13.44 -13.22
N LEU A 223 -2.90 -12.29 -13.44
CA LEU A 223 -2.15 -11.45 -12.48
C LEU A 223 -1.32 -12.20 -11.42
N VAL A 224 -0.01 -12.11 -11.59
CA VAL A 224 0.96 -12.65 -10.66
C VAL A 224 1.78 -11.52 -10.10
N ASP A 225 1.69 -11.32 -8.80
CA ASP A 225 2.59 -10.42 -8.09
C ASP A 225 3.91 -11.13 -7.79
N GLU A 226 5.01 -10.39 -7.95
CA GLU A 226 6.34 -10.84 -7.57
C GLU A 226 6.86 -9.97 -6.44
N THR A 227 7.31 -10.62 -5.37
CA THR A 227 7.90 -9.96 -4.21
C THR A 227 9.27 -10.55 -3.89
N ASP A 228 10.17 -9.72 -3.35
CA ASP A 228 11.47 -10.17 -2.88
C ASP A 228 11.95 -9.34 -1.68
N ALA A 229 13.06 -9.76 -1.09
CA ALA A 229 13.66 -9.08 0.06
C ALA A 229 14.61 -7.95 -0.38
N GLY A 230 14.13 -7.03 -1.21
CA GLY A 230 14.88 -5.85 -1.63
C GLY A 230 15.03 -4.80 -0.53
N LEU A 231 15.12 -3.53 -0.94
CA LEU A 231 15.44 -2.41 -0.04
C LEU A 231 14.46 -2.31 1.13
N LEU A 232 14.98 -1.97 2.30
CA LEU A 232 14.17 -1.73 3.49
C LEU A 232 13.39 -0.43 3.34
N TYR A 233 12.14 -0.44 3.80
CA TYR A 233 11.31 0.73 4.02
C TYR A 233 10.70 0.64 5.42
N ASP A 234 11.08 1.58 6.29
CA ASP A 234 10.54 1.74 7.64
C ASP A 234 9.53 2.89 7.65
N PRO A 235 8.23 2.59 7.67
CA PRO A 235 7.21 3.63 7.59
C PRO A 235 7.22 4.58 8.78
N LEU A 236 7.79 4.20 9.94
CA LEU A 236 7.84 5.09 11.10
C LEU A 236 8.80 6.27 10.91
N ARG A 237 9.77 6.14 10.01
CA ARG A 237 10.75 7.20 9.71
C ARG A 237 10.19 8.28 8.79
N SER A 238 9.19 7.93 8.00
CA SER A 238 8.62 8.77 6.95
C SER A 238 7.15 9.11 7.17
N ALA A 239 6.61 8.86 8.36
CA ALA A 239 5.18 8.98 8.62
C ALA A 239 4.76 10.37 9.11
N TYR A 240 3.57 10.79 8.66
CA TYR A 240 2.68 11.57 9.49
C TYR A 240 1.92 10.67 10.47
N PHE A 241 1.60 11.17 11.66
CA PHE A 241 0.96 10.40 12.72
C PHE A 241 -0.35 11.04 13.16
N TYR A 242 -1.41 10.22 13.20
CA TYR A 242 -2.75 10.65 13.53
C TYR A 242 -3.45 9.66 14.47
N THR A 243 -4.39 10.16 15.27
CA THR A 243 -5.54 9.36 15.71
C THR A 243 -6.72 9.62 14.79
N TYR A 244 -7.59 8.62 14.62
CA TYR A 244 -8.91 8.78 14.03
C TYR A 244 -9.97 8.39 15.05
N THR A 245 -10.93 9.28 15.30
CA THR A 245 -12.06 9.06 16.20
C THR A 245 -13.30 8.72 15.39
N PRO A 246 -13.77 7.45 15.39
CA PRO A 246 -14.87 7.03 14.53
C PRO A 246 -16.19 7.76 14.77
N SER A 247 -16.54 8.02 16.03
CA SER A 247 -17.82 8.64 16.40
C SER A 247 -18.02 10.04 15.84
N SER A 248 -16.94 10.77 15.58
CA SER A 248 -16.96 12.12 15.00
C SER A 248 -16.28 12.19 13.63
N ALA A 249 -15.88 11.03 13.07
CA ALA A 249 -15.09 10.92 11.85
C ALA A 249 -13.89 11.88 11.81
N THR A 250 -13.20 12.10 12.93
CA THR A 250 -12.19 13.16 13.05
C THR A 250 -10.77 12.62 13.09
N PHE A 251 -9.90 13.16 12.25
CA PHE A 251 -8.45 12.99 12.34
C PHE A 251 -7.82 14.05 13.25
N THR A 252 -6.92 13.63 14.14
CA THR A 252 -6.14 14.52 15.01
C THR A 252 -4.66 14.20 14.89
N PRO A 253 -3.80 15.16 14.53
CA PRO A 253 -2.36 14.94 14.46
C PRO A 253 -1.77 14.73 15.85
N ILE A 254 -0.83 13.79 15.96
CA ILE A 254 -0.20 13.37 17.22
C ILE A 254 1.31 13.31 17.10
N SER A 255 2.01 13.30 18.25
CA SER A 255 3.47 13.21 18.28
C SER A 255 3.96 11.89 17.67
N PRO A 256 4.99 11.91 16.80
CA PRO A 256 6.01 12.95 16.63
C PRO A 256 5.71 14.04 15.59
N THR A 257 4.56 14.01 14.91
CA THR A 257 4.17 15.06 13.93
C THR A 257 2.91 15.80 14.39
N PRO A 258 2.96 16.52 15.52
CA PRO A 258 1.79 17.15 16.12
C PRO A 258 1.11 18.21 15.24
N ASP A 259 1.82 18.74 14.25
CA ASP A 259 1.36 19.81 13.37
C ASP A 259 1.14 19.29 11.93
N ALA A 260 0.99 17.97 11.78
CA ALA A 260 0.73 17.35 10.49
C ALA A 260 -0.61 17.84 9.89
N PRO A 261 -0.65 18.09 8.57
CA PRO A 261 -1.87 18.52 7.89
C PRO A 261 -2.94 17.43 7.95
N THR A 262 -4.21 17.79 8.12
CA THR A 262 -5.33 16.81 8.15
C THR A 262 -6.25 16.88 6.94
N ALA A 263 -6.32 18.02 6.24
CA ALA A 263 -7.25 18.22 5.12
C ALA A 263 -7.14 17.14 4.04
N TRP A 264 -5.92 16.71 3.69
CA TRP A 264 -5.74 15.63 2.70
C TRP A 264 -6.37 14.28 3.08
N LEU A 265 -6.54 13.99 4.37
CA LEU A 265 -7.23 12.77 4.84
C LEU A 265 -8.74 12.84 4.63
N TYR A 266 -9.30 14.06 4.50
CA TYR A 266 -10.72 14.28 4.23
C TYR A 266 -11.04 14.44 2.75
N TYR A 267 -10.04 14.53 1.87
CA TYR A 267 -10.26 14.60 0.43
C TYR A 267 -10.94 13.32 -0.06
N LYS A 268 -12.12 13.46 -0.67
CA LYS A 268 -12.99 12.34 -1.09
C LYS A 268 -12.76 11.86 -2.53
N GLY A 269 -12.04 12.66 -3.32
CA GLY A 269 -11.80 12.34 -4.73
C GLY A 269 -10.65 11.37 -4.92
N HIS A 270 -10.11 11.38 -6.13
CA HIS A 270 -9.14 10.40 -6.62
C HIS A 270 -7.73 10.98 -6.69
N TRP A 271 -6.77 10.27 -6.11
CA TRP A 271 -5.35 10.56 -6.22
C TRP A 271 -4.84 10.04 -7.56
N GLY A 272 -4.87 10.88 -8.59
CA GLY A 272 -4.39 10.54 -9.94
C GLY A 272 -5.41 10.88 -11.03
N ASP A 273 -5.04 10.56 -12.27
CA ASP A 273 -5.85 10.75 -13.46
C ASP A 273 -7.19 9.98 -13.40
N GLU A 274 -8.20 10.51 -14.11
CA GLU A 274 -9.37 9.72 -14.48
C GLU A 274 -8.95 8.64 -15.50
N GLU A 275 -9.66 7.50 -15.50
CA GLU A 275 -9.45 6.45 -16.49
C GLU A 275 -9.37 7.00 -17.92
N TYR A 276 -8.36 6.57 -18.68
CA TYR A 276 -8.16 7.08 -20.03
C TYR A 276 -9.29 6.59 -20.95
N PRO A 277 -9.84 7.48 -21.81
CA PRO A 277 -10.88 7.10 -22.76
C PRO A 277 -10.47 5.94 -23.67
N ALA A 278 -11.45 5.14 -24.11
CA ALA A 278 -11.20 4.02 -25.02
C ALA A 278 -10.57 4.43 -26.37
N ASN A 279 -10.72 5.70 -26.77
CA ASN A 279 -10.12 6.26 -27.98
C ASN A 279 -8.76 6.95 -27.73
N ASP A 280 -8.26 7.01 -26.49
CA ASP A 280 -6.91 7.48 -26.22
C ASP A 280 -5.89 6.48 -26.79
N LYS A 281 -4.92 6.97 -27.57
CA LYS A 281 -3.91 6.13 -28.24
C LYS A 281 -3.01 5.37 -27.25
N ARG A 282 -2.92 5.84 -26.01
CA ARG A 282 -2.14 5.23 -24.93
C ARG A 282 -2.92 4.13 -24.22
N GLN A 283 -4.25 4.14 -24.31
CA GLN A 283 -5.13 3.17 -23.67
C GLN A 283 -5.09 1.83 -24.41
N LYS A 284 -5.12 0.74 -23.64
CA LYS A 284 -5.34 -0.61 -24.15
C LYS A 284 -6.44 -1.26 -23.32
N ASP A 285 -7.17 -2.18 -23.92
CA ASP A 285 -8.20 -2.96 -23.24
C ASP A 285 -7.98 -4.43 -23.58
N LEU A 286 -7.95 -5.27 -22.55
CA LEU A 286 -7.96 -6.71 -22.68
C LEU A 286 -9.09 -7.28 -21.82
N LEU A 287 -10.16 -7.70 -22.49
CA LEU A 287 -11.33 -8.32 -21.86
C LEU A 287 -11.96 -7.46 -20.75
N GLY A 288 -11.99 -6.14 -20.94
CA GLY A 288 -12.50 -5.15 -19.99
C GLY A 288 -11.48 -4.67 -18.97
N ASN A 289 -10.27 -5.24 -18.95
CA ASN A 289 -9.16 -4.75 -18.12
C ASN A 289 -8.38 -3.71 -18.93
N LYS A 290 -8.29 -2.49 -18.40
CA LYS A 290 -7.68 -1.35 -19.10
C LYS A 290 -6.24 -1.12 -18.70
N LYS A 291 -5.47 -0.50 -19.60
CA LYS A 291 -4.10 -0.07 -19.30
C LYS A 291 -4.06 1.03 -18.27
N PHE A 292 -4.72 2.15 -18.51
CA PHE A 292 -4.76 3.27 -17.57
C PHE A 292 -6.12 3.31 -16.90
N VAL A 293 -6.14 3.11 -15.59
CA VAL A 293 -7.34 3.18 -14.74
C VAL A 293 -7.34 4.44 -13.88
N GLY A 294 -8.48 4.75 -13.26
CA GLY A 294 -8.57 5.90 -12.37
C GLY A 294 -7.71 5.72 -11.11
N GLY A 295 -7.09 6.81 -10.65
CA GLY A 295 -6.37 6.83 -9.38
C GLY A 295 -7.27 6.44 -8.18
N PRO A 296 -6.71 5.91 -7.08
CA PRO A 296 -7.49 5.47 -5.94
C PRO A 296 -7.97 6.64 -5.08
N THR A 297 -8.96 6.38 -4.23
CA THR A 297 -9.34 7.31 -3.17
C THR A 297 -8.39 7.24 -1.96
N GLY A 298 -8.52 8.19 -1.04
CA GLY A 298 -7.58 8.39 0.06
C GLY A 298 -7.71 7.41 1.24
N PRO A 299 -6.88 7.57 2.28
CA PRO A 299 -6.86 6.68 3.45
C PRO A 299 -8.19 6.53 4.21
N ALA A 300 -9.04 7.57 4.24
CA ALA A 300 -10.33 7.52 4.93
C ALA A 300 -11.27 6.44 4.35
N ASP A 301 -11.15 6.14 3.05
CA ASP A 301 -11.98 5.16 2.35
C ASP A 301 -11.60 3.70 2.66
N LYS A 302 -10.50 3.47 3.38
CA LYS A 302 -10.03 2.12 3.78
C LYS A 302 -10.85 1.51 4.93
N GLN A 303 -12.01 2.10 5.23
CA GLN A 303 -12.96 1.71 6.29
C GLN A 303 -12.30 1.69 7.67
N LEU A 304 -11.83 2.85 8.15
CA LEU A 304 -11.02 2.92 9.38
C LEU A 304 -11.73 2.38 10.64
N ASP A 305 -13.06 2.37 10.67
CA ASP A 305 -13.84 1.79 11.78
C ASP A 305 -14.33 0.36 11.52
N ARG A 306 -13.77 -0.35 10.53
CA ARG A 306 -14.16 -1.73 10.21
C ARG A 306 -14.10 -2.66 11.43
N LYS A 307 -15.12 -3.52 11.57
CA LYS A 307 -15.24 -4.45 12.70
C LYS A 307 -14.16 -5.53 12.66
N GLN A 308 -13.93 -6.09 11.47
CA GLN A 308 -12.88 -7.09 11.24
C GLN A 308 -11.58 -6.41 10.81
N VAL A 309 -10.46 -7.13 10.81
CA VAL A 309 -9.18 -6.58 10.32
C VAL A 309 -9.15 -6.42 8.79
N TRP A 310 -10.15 -6.95 8.09
CA TRP A 310 -10.36 -6.80 6.65
C TRP A 310 -11.54 -5.87 6.37
N PRO A 311 -11.56 -5.16 5.22
CA PRO A 311 -12.69 -4.33 4.83
C PRO A 311 -13.93 -5.19 4.56
N GLU A 312 -15.12 -4.62 4.69
CA GLU A 312 -16.39 -5.22 4.30
C GLU A 312 -16.70 -4.85 2.84
N ASN A 313 -16.57 -5.81 1.93
CA ASN A 313 -16.83 -5.69 0.51
C ASN A 313 -17.24 -7.05 -0.10
N GLN A 314 -17.49 -7.09 -1.41
CA GLN A 314 -17.95 -8.29 -2.10
C GLN A 314 -16.96 -9.47 -2.08
N TRP A 315 -15.67 -9.21 -1.82
CA TRP A 315 -14.61 -10.22 -1.73
C TRP A 315 -14.29 -10.65 -0.29
N SER A 316 -14.92 -10.04 0.72
CA SER A 316 -14.69 -10.34 2.13
C SER A 316 -15.35 -11.65 2.59
N ARG A 317 -16.23 -12.24 1.77
CA ARG A 317 -16.93 -13.48 2.12
C ARG A 317 -15.94 -14.63 2.27
N GLY A 318 -15.93 -15.26 3.45
CA GLY A 318 -15.03 -16.37 3.75
C GLY A 318 -13.65 -15.94 4.26
N GLN A 319 -13.40 -14.64 4.38
CA GLN A 319 -12.17 -14.11 4.97
C GLN A 319 -12.04 -14.61 6.42
N LYS A 320 -10.81 -14.99 6.78
CA LYS A 320 -10.48 -15.51 8.11
C LYS A 320 -9.06 -15.11 8.48
N ILE A 321 -8.81 -15.04 9.78
CA ILE A 321 -7.45 -14.90 10.31
C ILE A 321 -6.71 -16.23 10.08
N ARG A 322 -5.74 -16.22 9.18
CA ARG A 322 -4.89 -17.37 8.85
C ARG A 322 -3.88 -17.62 9.98
N LYS A 323 -3.67 -18.91 10.31
CA LYS A 323 -2.77 -19.36 11.38
C LYS A 323 -1.49 -20.05 10.86
N ASN A 324 -1.31 -20.07 9.54
CA ASN A 324 -0.11 -20.51 8.85
C ASN A 324 0.06 -19.64 7.57
N LEU A 325 1.27 -19.64 7.00
CA LEU A 325 1.61 -18.93 5.77
C LEU A 325 1.30 -19.73 4.49
N GLY A 326 0.62 -20.88 4.59
CA GLY A 326 0.39 -21.81 3.48
C GLY A 326 1.47 -22.91 3.32
N ALA A 327 1.20 -23.86 2.41
CA ALA A 327 2.10 -24.99 2.14
C ALA A 327 3.37 -24.50 1.41
N GLY A 328 4.54 -24.68 2.04
CA GLY A 328 5.85 -24.27 1.52
C GLY A 328 6.64 -23.38 2.48
N TRP A 329 5.98 -22.69 3.42
CA TRP A 329 6.63 -21.84 4.42
C TRP A 329 6.34 -22.34 5.84
N THR A 330 7.08 -23.36 6.28
CA THR A 330 7.19 -23.63 7.72
C THR A 330 8.24 -22.72 8.33
N VAL A 331 7.95 -22.11 9.49
CA VAL A 331 8.79 -21.17 10.26
C VAL A 331 10.20 -21.72 10.63
N LYS A 332 10.53 -22.96 10.27
CA LYS A 332 11.76 -23.66 10.65
C LYS A 332 12.98 -23.43 9.75
N GLU A 333 12.90 -22.73 8.62
CA GLU A 333 14.01 -22.73 7.63
C GLU A 333 14.88 -21.48 7.51
N TRP A 334 14.79 -20.49 8.41
CA TRP A 334 15.72 -19.35 8.36
C TRP A 334 16.39 -19.04 9.69
N VAL A 335 17.19 -19.99 10.16
CA VAL A 335 18.34 -19.72 11.03
C VAL A 335 19.58 -20.32 10.39
N GLY A 336 20.36 -19.46 9.73
CA GLY A 336 21.77 -19.74 9.43
C GLY A 336 22.07 -20.16 8.00
N LYS A 337 22.60 -19.21 7.22
CA LYS A 337 23.78 -19.41 6.35
C LYS A 337 24.37 -18.07 5.91
N LEU A 338 24.88 -17.31 6.88
CA LEU A 338 25.96 -16.36 6.63
C LEU A 338 27.28 -17.07 6.90
N LYS A 339 27.79 -17.82 5.93
CA LYS A 339 29.22 -18.18 5.87
C LYS A 339 29.66 -18.26 4.41
N CYS A 340 30.63 -17.42 4.08
CA CYS A 340 31.44 -17.39 2.87
C CYS A 340 31.81 -18.79 2.36
N PHE A 341 31.88 -19.00 1.04
CA PHE A 341 33.07 -19.54 0.36
C PHE A 341 32.95 -19.47 -1.18
N LYS A 342 34.12 -19.36 -1.80
CA LYS A 342 34.44 -19.10 -3.21
C LYS A 342 33.89 -20.13 -4.22
N ARG A 343 33.52 -19.61 -5.41
CA ARG A 343 33.74 -20.09 -6.81
C ARG A 343 33.73 -21.62 -7.09
N LYS A 344 32.86 -22.07 -8.01
CA LYS A 344 33.25 -22.79 -9.27
C LYS A 344 32.06 -23.03 -10.22
N LYS A 345 32.39 -23.00 -11.52
CA LYS A 345 31.55 -23.22 -12.73
C LYS A 345 30.92 -24.62 -12.80
N GLY A 346 29.77 -24.71 -13.46
CA GLY A 346 29.24 -25.96 -14.03
C GLY A 346 27.85 -25.80 -14.62
N VAL A 347 27.75 -25.67 -15.95
CA VAL A 347 26.51 -25.77 -16.74
C VAL A 347 26.09 -27.24 -16.79
N ARG A 348 24.81 -27.57 -16.53
CA ARG A 348 24.13 -28.75 -17.09
C ARG A 348 22.64 -28.50 -17.30
N ASP A 349 22.19 -28.96 -18.47
CA ASP A 349 20.86 -28.92 -19.04
C ASP A 349 19.77 -29.55 -18.16
N VAL A 350 18.59 -28.94 -18.17
CA VAL A 350 17.35 -29.54 -17.66
C VAL A 350 16.61 -30.20 -18.81
N LYS A 351 16.47 -31.53 -18.74
CA LYS A 351 15.65 -32.35 -19.64
C LYS A 351 14.17 -32.02 -19.48
N ARG A 352 13.49 -31.75 -20.60
CA ARG A 352 12.02 -31.75 -20.71
C ARG A 352 11.49 -33.19 -20.61
N VAL A 353 10.49 -33.41 -19.76
CA VAL A 353 9.75 -34.68 -19.68
C VAL A 353 8.46 -34.54 -20.48
N LYS A 354 8.24 -35.46 -21.44
CA LYS A 354 6.97 -35.66 -22.15
C LYS A 354 6.04 -36.46 -21.25
N VAL A 355 4.77 -36.04 -21.14
CA VAL A 355 3.71 -36.85 -20.53
C VAL A 355 2.83 -37.41 -21.64
N SER A 356 3.04 -38.69 -21.97
CA SER A 356 1.99 -39.62 -22.41
C SER A 356 1.34 -40.14 -21.11
N GLY A 357 0.03 -40.16 -20.88
CA GLY A 357 -1.07 -40.53 -21.76
C GLY A 357 -1.66 -41.84 -21.20
N GLU A 358 -2.94 -41.84 -20.80
CA GLU A 358 -3.85 -43.00 -20.79
C GLU A 358 -5.26 -42.48 -20.40
N VAL A 359 -6.20 -42.38 -21.34
CA VAL A 359 -7.19 -43.38 -21.82
C VAL A 359 -8.33 -43.63 -20.83
N VAL A 360 -9.52 -43.40 -21.37
CA VAL A 360 -10.86 -43.54 -20.83
C VAL A 360 -11.18 -45.00 -20.51
N GLY A 361 -11.85 -45.22 -19.38
CA GLY A 361 -12.70 -46.37 -19.11
C GLY A 361 -14.11 -45.88 -18.85
#